data_AF-A0A9N8JBD2-F1
#
_entry.id   AF-A0A9N8JBD2-F1
#
_cell.length_a   1.000
_cell.length_b   1.000
_cell.length_c   1.000
_cell.angle_alpha   90.00
_cell.angle_beta   90.00
_cell.angle_gamma   90.00
#
_symmetry.space_group_name_H-M   'P 1'
#
loop_
_entity.id
_entity.type
_entity.pdbx_description
1 polymer ?
#
loop_
_entity_poly.entity_id
_entity_poly.type
_entity_poly.pdbx_seq_one_letter_code
_entity_poly.pdbx_strand_id
1 'polypeptide(L)'
;MPQDMPPTGGYEPVQYKRNLPARGFRPATYLLMVGAICSYGFWRVGQGIREQKYAFILDLEHHHPQSPENPIVARKRAGRDT
;
A
#
# COMPACT_ATOMS: atom_id res chain seq x y z
N MET A 1 -20.95 73.90 7.78
CA MET A 1 -21.54 72.54 7.81
C MET A 1 -21.09 71.88 9.09
N PRO A 2 -21.95 71.12 9.81
CA PRO A 2 -21.52 70.38 11.00
C PRO A 2 -20.42 69.39 10.63
N GLN A 3 -19.38 69.28 11.46
CA GLN A 3 -18.28 68.34 11.24
C GLN A 3 -18.70 66.95 11.73
N ASP A 4 -18.56 65.95 10.87
CA ASP A 4 -18.88 64.57 11.21
C ASP A 4 -17.79 63.99 12.11
N MET A 5 -18.17 63.51 13.28
CA MET A 5 -17.24 63.06 14.32
C MET A 5 -17.56 61.61 14.71
N PRO A 6 -16.54 60.83 15.15
CA PRO A 6 -16.79 59.47 15.60
C PRO A 6 -17.72 59.46 16.81
N PRO A 7 -18.51 58.38 16.99
CA PRO A 7 -19.40 58.25 18.13
C PRO A 7 -18.61 58.29 19.45
N THR A 8 -19.20 58.83 20.51
CA THR A 8 -18.55 58.98 21.83
C THR A 8 -18.08 57.66 22.44
N GLY A 9 -18.70 56.53 22.04
CA GLY A 9 -18.31 55.17 22.42
C GLY A 9 -17.31 54.48 21.50
N GLY A 10 -16.89 55.12 20.40
CA GLY A 10 -16.01 54.53 19.39
C GLY A 10 -16.73 53.58 18.42
N TYR A 11 -15.99 53.08 17.44
CA TYR A 11 -16.46 52.06 16.49
C TYR A 11 -16.27 50.65 17.04
N GLU A 12 -17.10 49.73 16.57
CA GLU A 12 -16.94 48.30 16.86
C GLU A 12 -15.56 47.79 16.41
N PRO A 13 -14.97 46.82 17.13
CA PRO A 13 -13.68 46.25 16.78
C PRO A 13 -13.76 45.53 15.42
N VAL A 14 -12.91 45.96 14.49
CA VAL A 14 -12.80 45.34 13.17
C VAL A 14 -11.84 44.16 13.23
N GLN A 15 -12.31 42.99 12.83
CA GLN A 15 -11.46 41.81 12.73
C GLN A 15 -10.52 41.91 11.51
N TYR A 16 -9.28 42.34 11.75
CA TYR A 16 -8.24 42.47 10.72
C TYR A 16 -7.44 41.17 10.48
N LYS A 17 -7.52 40.21 11.41
CA LYS A 17 -6.79 38.94 11.32
C LYS A 17 -7.55 37.93 10.47
N ARG A 18 -6.79 37.14 9.69
CA ARG A 18 -7.34 36.04 8.90
C ARG A 18 -7.96 34.99 9.83
N ASN A 19 -9.24 34.70 9.63
CA ASN A 19 -9.95 33.62 10.32
C ASN A 19 -10.00 32.39 9.39
N LEU A 20 -8.88 31.67 9.28
CA LEU A 20 -8.85 30.43 8.51
C LEU A 20 -8.75 29.23 9.46
N PRO A 21 -9.86 28.53 9.73
CA PRO A 21 -9.85 27.37 10.61
C PRO A 21 -9.08 26.23 9.95
N ALA A 22 -8.20 25.59 10.71
CA ALA A 22 -7.58 24.33 10.31
C ALA A 22 -8.64 23.22 10.30
N ARG A 23 -9.28 23.04 9.15
CA ARG A 23 -10.28 21.99 8.92
C ARG A 23 -9.62 20.77 8.27
N GLY A 24 -10.10 19.57 8.61
CA GLY A 24 -9.67 18.31 7.99
C GLY A 24 -9.20 17.26 9.00
N PHE A 25 -8.79 16.11 8.49
CA PHE A 25 -8.22 15.05 9.32
C PHE A 25 -6.78 15.37 9.70
N ARG A 26 -6.33 14.79 10.81
CA ARG A 26 -4.93 14.94 11.25
C ARG A 26 -4.02 14.24 10.22
N PRO A 27 -2.80 14.74 9.97
CA PRO A 27 -1.86 14.12 9.04
C PRO A 27 -1.64 12.62 9.30
N ALA A 28 -1.61 12.23 10.58
CA ALA A 28 -1.47 10.83 11.00
C ALA A 28 -2.61 9.93 10.48
N THR A 29 -3.84 10.45 10.38
CA THR A 29 -4.99 9.68 9.87
C THR A 29 -4.78 9.28 8.41
N TYR A 30 -4.23 10.18 7.58
CA TYR A 30 -3.92 9.88 6.18
C TYR A 30 -2.83 8.81 6.06
N LEU A 31 -1.77 8.91 6.87
CA LEU A 31 -0.70 7.90 6.87
C LEU A 31 -1.22 6.52 7.26
N LEU A 32 -2.10 6.44 8.26
CA LEU A 32 -2.73 5.19 8.67
C LEU A 32 -3.61 4.59 7.56
N MET A 33 -4.44 5.41 6.92
CA MET A 33 -5.31 4.96 5.84
C MET A 33 -4.53 4.44 4.64
N VAL A 34 -3.52 5.19 4.18
CA VAL A 34 -2.67 4.78 3.06
C VAL A 34 -1.88 3.53 3.44
N GLY A 35 -1.30 3.49 4.64
CA GLY A 35 -0.58 2.33 5.15
C GLY A 35 -1.44 1.07 5.15
N ALA A 36 -2.68 1.15 5.64
CA ALA A 36 -3.60 0.02 5.67
C ALA A 36 -3.93 -0.51 4.26
N ILE A 37 -4.20 0.40 3.31
CA ILE A 37 -4.49 0.03 1.91
C ILE A 37 -3.28 -0.66 1.28
N CYS A 38 -2.09 -0.09 1.44
CA CYS A 38 -0.86 -0.67 0.91
C CYS A 38 -0.59 -2.05 1.53
N SER A 39 -0.65 -2.18 2.86
CA SER A 39 -0.45 -3.45 3.56
C SER A 39 -1.44 -4.52 3.08
N TYR A 40 -2.71 -4.16 2.89
CA TYR A 40 -3.71 -5.07 2.34
C TYR A 40 -3.41 -5.47 0.89
N GLY A 41 -3.01 -4.51 0.06
CA GLY A 41 -2.61 -4.75 -1.33
C GLY A 41 -1.45 -5.75 -1.42
N PHE A 42 -0.40 -5.55 -0.64
CA PHE A 42 0.74 -6.46 -0.58
C PHE A 42 0.36 -7.85 -0.09
N TRP A 43 -0.54 -7.94 0.90
CA TRP A 43 -1.04 -9.23 1.36
C TRP A 43 -1.77 -10.00 0.25
N ARG A 44 -2.63 -9.34 -0.53
CA ARG A 44 -3.35 -9.98 -1.66
C ARG A 44 -2.41 -10.39 -2.79
N VAL A 45 -1.44 -9.54 -3.14
CA VAL A 45 -0.41 -9.88 -4.16
C VAL A 45 0.41 -11.09 -3.73
N GLY A 46 0.80 -11.16 -2.46
CA GLY A 46 1.52 -12.29 -1.91
C GLY A 46 0.77 -13.62 -2.06
N GLN A 47 -0.56 -13.63 -1.90
CA GLN A 47 -1.37 -14.83 -2.15
C GLN A 47 -1.38 -15.21 -3.64
N GLY A 48 -1.56 -14.23 -4.53
CA GLY A 48 -1.58 -14.48 -5.98
C GLY A 48 -0.26 -15.06 -6.52
N ILE A 49 0.88 -14.60 -6.02
CA ILE A 49 2.20 -15.13 -6.41
C ILE A 49 2.33 -16.62 -6.04
N ARG A 50 1.78 -17.02 -4.88
CA ARG A 50 1.79 -18.43 -4.44
C ARG A 50 0.97 -19.29 -5.40
N GLU A 51 -0.21 -18.82 -5.78
CA GLU A 51 -1.10 -19.52 -6.71
C GLU A 51 -0.48 -19.64 -8.11
N GLN A 52 0.13 -18.57 -8.62
CA GLN A 52 0.82 -18.57 -9.92
C GLN A 52 1.99 -19.56 -9.93
N LYS A 53 2.75 -19.67 -8.84
CA LYS A 53 3.86 -20.63 -8.75
C LYS A 53 3.38 -22.08 -8.87
N TYR A 54 2.26 -22.44 -8.24
CA TYR A 54 1.71 -23.79 -8.36
C TYR A 54 1.15 -24.04 -9.76
N ALA A 55 0.44 -23.07 -10.33
CA ALA A 55 -0.07 -23.16 -11.70
C ALA A 55 1.07 -23.36 -12.70
N PHE A 56 2.16 -22.61 -12.54
CA PHE A 56 3.34 -22.71 -13.41
C PHE A 56 4.04 -24.08 -13.31
N ILE A 57 4.14 -24.66 -12.11
CA ILE A 57 4.73 -26.00 -11.94
C ILE A 57 3.87 -27.06 -12.63
N LEU A 58 2.54 -26.97 -12.49
CA LEU A 58 1.63 -27.91 -13.15
C LEU A 58 1.67 -27.78 -14.68
N ASP A 59 1.85 -26.57 -15.19
CA ASP A 59 2.01 -26.31 -16.62
C ASP A 59 3.34 -26.85 -17.17
N LEU A 60 4.44 -26.69 -16.42
CA LEU A 60 5.74 -27.27 -16.75
C LEU A 60 5.72 -28.80 -16.82
N GLU A 61 4.97 -29.46 -15.93
CA GLU A 61 4.79 -30.92 -15.96
C GLU A 61 4.06 -31.37 -17.24
N HIS A 62 3.12 -30.56 -17.75
CA HIS A 62 2.36 -30.89 -18.95
C HIS A 62 3.16 -30.75 -20.25
N HIS A 63 4.12 -29.81 -20.29
CA HIS A 63 4.87 -29.47 -21.50
C HIS A 63 6.18 -30.24 -21.72
N HIS A 64 6.58 -31.15 -20.83
CA HIS A 64 7.78 -31.99 -20.98
C HIS A 64 7.45 -33.48 -21.20
N PRO A 65 7.29 -33.96 -22.44
CA PRO A 65 7.37 -35.39 -22.72
C PRO A 65 8.85 -35.81 -22.66
N GLN A 66 9.28 -36.37 -21.52
CA GLN A 66 10.59 -37.00 -21.31
C GLN A 66 11.80 -36.02 -21.34
N SER A 67 12.32 -35.67 -20.16
CA SER A 67 13.69 -35.11 -20.03
C SER A 67 14.58 -36.17 -19.36
N PRO A 68 15.79 -36.43 -19.89
CA PRO A 68 16.60 -37.57 -19.51
C PRO A 68 17.00 -37.46 -18.04
N GLU A 69 17.05 -38.63 -17.42
CA GLU A 69 17.29 -38.83 -16.00
C GLU A 69 18.48 -38.00 -15.52
N ASN A 70 18.26 -37.14 -14.52
CA ASN A 70 19.33 -36.36 -13.91
C ASN A 70 20.41 -37.33 -13.38
N PRO A 71 21.68 -37.23 -13.84
CA PRO A 71 22.74 -38.16 -13.45
C PRO A 71 22.98 -38.18 -11.93
N ILE A 72 22.59 -37.10 -11.22
CA ILE A 72 22.66 -37.02 -9.76
C ILE A 72 21.59 -37.90 -9.09
N VAL A 73 20.38 -37.98 -9.67
CA VAL A 73 19.28 -38.81 -9.14
C VAL A 73 19.53 -40.29 -9.42
N ALA A 74 20.07 -40.62 -10.59
CA ALA A 74 20.48 -41.98 -10.95
C ALA A 74 21.57 -42.52 -9.99
N ARG A 75 22.60 -41.70 -9.69
CA ARG A 75 23.65 -42.06 -8.72
C ARG A 75 23.10 -42.28 -7.30
N LYS A 76 22.08 -41.52 -6.89
CA LYS A 76 21.47 -41.62 -5.56
C LYS A 76 20.61 -42.88 -5.38
N ARG A 77 20.12 -43.48 -6.47
CA ARG A 77 19.48 -44.81 -6.44
C ARG A 77 20.53 -45.93 -6.42
N ALA A 78 21.59 -45.82 -7.24
CA ALA A 78 22.64 -46.83 -7.32
C ALA A 78 23.40 -47.07 -6.00
N GLY A 79 23.54 -46.06 -5.14
CA GLY A 79 24.18 -46.18 -3.83
C GLY A 79 23.26 -46.65 -2.69
N ARG A 80 22.01 -47.03 -2.98
CA ARG A 80 21.05 -47.51 -1.97
C ARG A 80 20.94 -49.04 -1.94
N ASP A 81 21.47 -49.72 -2.94
CA ASP A 81 21.31 -51.18 -3.14
C ASP A 81 22.58 -51.99 -2.81
N THR A 82 23.55 -51.39 -2.10
CA THR A 82 24.74 -52.05 -1.54
C THR A 82 24.74 -51.91 -0.03
#